data_AF-A0A8S3Z2C1-F1
#
_entry.id   AF-A0A8S3Z2C1-F1
#
_cell.length_a   1.000
_cell.length_b   1.000
_cell.length_c   1.000
_cell.angle_alpha   90.00
_cell.angle_beta   90.00
_cell.angle_gamma   90.00
#
_symmetry.space_group_name_H-M   'P 1'
#
loop_
_entity.id
_entity.type
_entity.pdbx_description
1 polymer ?
#
loop_
_entity_poly.entity_id
_entity_poly.type
_entity_poly.pdbx_seq_one_letter_code
_entity_poly.pdbx_strand_id
1 'polypeptide(L)'
;APFYERTEFKCLLDGHAIPMDHVNDDYCDCDDGSDEPGTSACPNGLFYCENKSYKGIYILSSRVNDGVCDCCDGSDEYSGIISCENTCQKLYAESRAQFEAFRQKQEKGYKVKLEYIQHGHRARDEKMSRLTELTKEKDHLVEIKNTLQAIKEEAEIPEKEGKEKHEKAWEAVKAERQKALDAEKAAVAFGELDTNQDN
;
A
#
# COMPACT_ATOMS: atom_id res chain seq x y z
N ALA A 1 15.16 48.54 20.40
CA ALA A 1 15.98 49.51 19.66
C ALA A 1 15.65 49.35 18.18
N PRO A 2 15.39 50.43 17.44
CA PRO A 2 15.00 50.33 16.03
C PRO A 2 16.18 49.77 15.21
N PHE A 3 15.88 48.89 14.26
CA PHE A 3 16.86 48.11 13.50
C PHE A 3 17.70 48.95 12.50
N TYR A 4 17.44 50.27 12.41
CA TYR A 4 17.95 51.21 11.41
C TYR A 4 19.02 52.20 11.95
N GLU A 5 19.76 51.83 13.00
CA GLU A 5 20.92 52.60 13.53
C GLU A 5 22.28 52.01 13.12
N ARG A 6 22.31 51.12 12.12
CA ARG A 6 23.56 50.56 11.60
C ARG A 6 24.06 51.38 10.42
N THR A 7 25.29 51.88 10.52
CA THR A 7 26.02 52.54 9.43
C THR A 7 26.58 51.56 8.41
N GLU A 8 26.52 50.27 8.72
CA GLU A 8 27.10 49.18 7.92
C GLU A 8 26.08 48.05 7.77
N PHE A 9 25.96 47.54 6.55
CA PHE A 9 25.27 46.30 6.21
C PHE A 9 26.25 45.13 6.25
N LYS A 10 25.79 43.95 6.64
CA LYS A 10 26.62 42.74 6.64
C LYS A 10 26.04 41.76 5.62
N CYS A 11 26.85 41.35 4.65
CA CYS A 11 26.50 40.32 3.68
C CYS A 11 26.00 39.06 4.41
N LEU A 12 24.97 38.41 3.87
CA LEU A 12 24.26 37.34 4.60
C LEU A 12 25.05 36.04 4.68
N LEU A 13 25.90 35.76 3.68
CA LEU A 13 26.69 34.53 3.61
C LEU A 13 27.94 34.54 4.50
N ASP A 14 28.80 35.54 4.35
CA ASP A 14 30.13 35.59 4.98
C ASP A 14 30.26 36.63 6.10
N GLY A 15 29.26 37.52 6.25
CA GLY A 15 29.26 38.58 7.24
C GLY A 15 30.20 39.74 6.90
N HIS A 16 30.71 39.82 5.66
CA HIS A 16 31.48 40.96 5.18
C HIS A 16 30.67 42.25 5.37
N ALA A 17 31.31 43.30 5.92
CA ALA A 17 30.63 44.54 6.25
C ALA A 17 30.88 45.58 5.16
N ILE A 18 29.79 46.11 4.59
CA ILE A 18 29.78 47.19 3.60
C ILE A 18 29.05 48.41 4.17
N PRO A 19 29.31 49.62 3.70
CA PRO A 19 28.53 50.79 4.10
C PRO A 19 27.04 50.63 3.71
N MET A 20 26.12 51.19 4.49
CA MET A 20 24.69 51.09 4.17
C MET A 20 24.32 51.75 2.82
N ASP A 21 25.12 52.72 2.35
CA ASP A 21 24.93 53.39 1.06
C ASP A 21 25.29 52.51 -0.14
N HIS A 22 25.95 51.38 0.08
CA HIS A 22 26.27 50.35 -0.93
C HIS A 22 25.15 49.30 -1.07
N VAL A 23 24.00 49.52 -0.44
CA VAL A 23 22.86 48.60 -0.55
C VAL A 23 21.89 49.15 -1.60
N ASN A 24 21.67 48.40 -2.66
CA ASN A 24 20.93 48.81 -3.87
C ASN A 24 21.59 50.00 -4.59
N ASP A 25 22.91 50.00 -4.71
CA ASP A 25 23.66 51.04 -5.40
C ASP A 25 24.00 50.70 -6.86
N ASP A 26 23.48 49.57 -7.36
CA ASP A 26 23.71 49.03 -8.69
C ASP A 26 25.15 48.53 -8.90
N TYR A 27 25.84 48.18 -7.81
CA TYR A 27 27.13 47.50 -7.80
C TYR A 27 27.09 46.26 -6.89
N CYS A 28 27.80 45.20 -7.28
CA CYS A 28 27.79 43.95 -6.51
C CYS A 28 29.02 43.85 -5.61
N ASP A 29 28.83 44.16 -4.32
CA ASP A 29 29.84 44.09 -3.27
C ASP A 29 29.80 42.79 -2.46
N CYS A 30 28.64 42.13 -2.34
CA CYS A 30 28.52 40.84 -1.67
C CYS A 30 28.55 39.65 -2.66
N ASP A 31 29.36 38.63 -2.37
CA ASP A 31 29.43 37.40 -3.17
C ASP A 31 28.09 36.65 -3.31
N ASP A 32 27.20 36.81 -2.33
CA ASP A 32 25.85 36.23 -2.30
C ASP A 32 24.76 37.15 -2.89
N GLY A 33 25.12 38.37 -3.26
CA GLY A 33 24.23 39.40 -3.80
C GLY A 33 23.18 39.91 -2.82
N SER A 34 23.44 39.79 -1.51
CA SER A 34 22.49 40.23 -0.47
C SER A 34 22.40 41.75 -0.27
N ASP A 35 23.37 42.47 -0.80
CA ASP A 35 23.45 43.94 -0.92
C ASP A 35 22.54 44.50 -2.01
N GLU A 36 22.25 43.74 -3.06
CA GLU A 36 21.48 44.18 -4.23
C GLU A 36 20.11 43.47 -4.39
N PRO A 37 19.21 43.47 -3.39
CA PRO A 37 17.89 42.83 -3.50
C PRO A 37 16.91 43.57 -4.42
N GLY A 38 17.21 44.83 -4.77
CA GLY A 38 16.36 45.73 -5.53
C GLY A 38 16.87 46.07 -6.93
N THR A 39 18.06 45.58 -7.32
CA THR A 39 18.70 45.90 -8.60
C THR A 39 19.10 44.62 -9.35
N SER A 40 19.66 44.79 -10.55
CA SER A 40 20.19 43.71 -11.38
C SER A 40 21.70 43.47 -11.23
N ALA A 41 22.37 44.17 -10.33
CA ALA A 41 23.84 44.25 -10.30
C ALA A 41 24.53 42.92 -9.96
N CYS A 42 23.92 42.09 -9.10
CA CYS A 42 24.48 40.80 -8.71
C CYS A 42 23.95 39.63 -9.57
N PRO A 43 24.84 38.79 -10.15
CA PRO A 43 24.44 37.70 -11.05
C PRO A 43 23.68 36.57 -10.36
N ASN A 44 23.89 36.39 -9.06
CA ASN A 44 23.21 35.38 -8.24
C ASN A 44 22.11 35.99 -7.36
N GLY A 45 21.79 37.27 -7.54
CA GLY A 45 20.80 37.99 -6.75
C GLY A 45 19.38 37.52 -7.04
N LEU A 46 18.50 37.73 -6.07
CA LEU A 46 17.07 37.49 -6.20
C LEU A 46 16.29 38.76 -5.85
N PHE A 47 15.40 39.15 -6.75
CA PHE A 47 14.47 40.26 -6.55
C PHE A 47 13.12 39.73 -6.06
N TYR A 48 12.53 40.37 -5.06
CA TYR A 48 11.24 39.98 -4.50
C TYR A 48 10.11 40.89 -4.99
N CYS A 49 9.24 40.34 -5.84
CA CYS A 49 7.99 41.00 -6.18
C CYS A 49 7.01 40.84 -5.00
N GLU A 50 6.56 41.95 -4.41
CA GLU A 50 5.55 41.91 -3.34
C GLU A 50 4.19 41.42 -3.87
N ASN A 51 3.83 41.81 -5.11
CA ASN A 51 2.62 41.41 -5.81
C ASN A 51 1.36 41.58 -4.94
N LYS A 52 1.14 42.80 -4.44
CA LYS A 52 0.05 43.11 -3.50
C LYS A 52 -1.28 42.54 -3.97
N SER A 53 -1.98 41.84 -3.08
CA SER A 53 -3.25 41.12 -3.34
C SER A 53 -3.13 39.78 -4.08
N TYR A 54 -1.96 39.37 -4.53
CA TYR A 54 -1.72 38.03 -5.09
C TYR A 54 -0.69 37.27 -4.23
N LYS A 55 0.28 36.60 -4.85
CA LYS A 55 1.37 35.89 -4.17
C LYS A 55 2.69 36.59 -4.49
N GLY A 56 3.50 36.85 -3.47
CA GLY A 56 4.87 37.30 -3.66
C GLY A 56 5.69 36.22 -4.35
N ILE A 57 6.58 36.63 -5.24
CA ILE A 57 7.48 35.72 -5.98
C ILE A 57 8.88 36.27 -5.96
N TYR A 58 9.86 35.37 -6.02
CA TYR A 58 11.24 35.74 -6.28
C TYR A 58 11.54 35.53 -7.77
N ILE A 59 12.18 36.52 -8.36
CA ILE A 59 12.73 36.45 -9.71
C ILE A 59 14.24 36.63 -9.63
N LEU A 60 14.95 36.26 -10.70
CA LEU A 60 16.39 36.48 -10.81
C LEU A 60 16.67 37.99 -10.93
N SER A 61 17.71 38.49 -10.27
CA SER A 61 18.13 39.89 -10.39
C SER A 61 18.40 40.30 -11.84
N SER A 62 18.83 39.36 -12.69
CA SER A 62 19.03 39.60 -14.13
C SER A 62 17.78 40.03 -14.90
N ARG A 63 16.59 39.91 -14.30
CA ARG A 63 15.29 40.30 -14.87
C ARG A 63 14.78 41.63 -14.37
N VAL A 64 15.53 42.28 -13.48
CA VAL A 64 15.20 43.62 -13.02
C VAL A 64 15.64 44.59 -14.11
N ASN A 65 14.72 45.40 -14.63
CA ASN A 65 14.94 46.36 -15.71
C ASN A 65 15.53 45.75 -17.01
N ASP A 66 15.15 44.51 -17.35
CA ASP A 66 15.56 43.85 -18.60
C ASP A 66 14.62 44.16 -19.78
N GLY A 67 13.53 44.90 -19.51
CA GLY A 67 12.51 45.27 -20.49
C GLY A 67 11.41 44.22 -20.66
N VAL A 68 11.27 43.29 -19.71
CA VAL A 68 10.21 42.28 -19.66
C VAL A 68 9.47 42.37 -18.32
N CYS A 69 8.13 42.40 -18.37
CA CYS A 69 7.32 42.39 -17.14
C CYS A 69 7.18 40.96 -16.60
N ASP A 70 8.02 40.58 -15.63
CA ASP A 70 7.95 39.32 -14.89
C ASP A 70 7.09 39.41 -13.62
N CYS A 71 7.16 40.52 -12.87
CA CYS A 71 6.30 40.72 -11.71
C CYS A 71 4.88 41.12 -12.14
N CYS A 72 3.83 40.58 -11.50
CA CYS A 72 2.46 40.98 -11.85
C CYS A 72 2.12 42.41 -11.43
N ASP A 73 2.86 42.98 -10.49
CA ASP A 73 2.71 44.37 -10.07
C ASP A 73 3.59 45.33 -10.87
N GLY A 74 4.46 44.81 -11.74
CA GLY A 74 5.41 45.58 -12.56
C GLY A 74 6.56 46.21 -11.77
N SER A 75 6.81 45.77 -10.54
CA SER A 75 7.84 46.35 -9.66
C SER A 75 9.29 46.08 -10.09
N ASP A 76 9.50 45.10 -10.96
CA ASP A 76 10.76 44.75 -11.60
C ASP A 76 11.24 45.77 -12.63
N GLU A 77 10.33 46.51 -13.25
CA GLU A 77 10.61 47.42 -14.37
C GLU A 77 10.41 48.89 -13.95
N TYR A 78 11.17 49.32 -12.94
CA TYR A 78 11.05 50.65 -12.33
C TYR A 78 11.88 51.74 -13.04
N SER A 79 12.80 51.37 -13.92
CA SER A 79 13.67 52.31 -14.66
C SER A 79 12.93 53.24 -15.63
N GLY A 80 11.67 52.91 -15.96
CA GLY A 80 10.83 53.69 -16.87
C GLY A 80 11.13 53.47 -18.35
N ILE A 81 11.98 52.48 -18.71
CA ILE A 81 12.22 52.06 -20.10
C ILE A 81 10.93 51.48 -20.70
N ILE A 82 10.22 50.68 -19.92
CA ILE A 82 8.89 50.16 -20.24
C ILE A 82 7.91 50.45 -19.10
N SER A 83 6.60 50.34 -19.38
CA SER A 83 5.55 50.52 -18.38
C SER A 83 4.74 49.23 -18.27
N CYS A 84 4.84 48.57 -17.12
CA CYS A 84 4.12 47.33 -16.82
C CYS A 84 2.76 47.63 -16.16
N GLU A 85 1.71 46.98 -16.66
CA GLU A 85 0.37 47.05 -16.06
C GLU A 85 0.28 46.12 -14.84
N ASN A 86 -0.38 46.56 -13.77
CA ASN A 86 -0.60 45.71 -12.61
C ASN A 86 -1.74 44.70 -12.87
N THR A 87 -1.39 43.43 -13.11
CA THR A 87 -2.34 42.34 -13.35
C THR A 87 -2.61 41.47 -12.12
N CYS A 88 -2.06 41.81 -10.95
CA CYS A 88 -2.13 40.95 -9.76
C CYS A 88 -3.56 40.65 -9.30
N GLN A 89 -4.46 41.64 -9.35
CA GLN A 89 -5.85 41.45 -8.94
C GLN A 89 -6.60 40.44 -9.81
N LYS A 90 -6.34 40.47 -11.13
CA LYS A 90 -6.93 39.52 -12.08
C LYS A 90 -6.44 38.10 -11.82
N LEU A 91 -5.13 37.94 -11.67
CA LEU A 91 -4.51 36.65 -11.35
C LEU A 91 -5.02 36.09 -10.02
N TYR A 92 -5.22 36.94 -9.02
CA TYR A 92 -5.82 36.55 -7.74
C TYR A 92 -7.24 36.03 -7.93
N ALA A 93 -8.10 36.77 -8.65
CA ALA A 93 -9.48 36.37 -8.87
C ALA A 93 -9.58 35.02 -9.62
N GLU A 94 -8.77 34.83 -10.67
CA GLU A 94 -8.71 33.59 -11.43
C GLU A 94 -8.23 32.42 -10.57
N SER A 95 -7.15 32.62 -9.81
CA SER A 95 -6.59 31.60 -8.92
C SER A 95 -7.58 31.20 -7.81
N ARG A 96 -8.26 32.18 -7.21
CA ARG A 96 -9.33 31.95 -6.22
C ARG A 96 -10.46 31.11 -6.79
N ALA A 97 -10.95 31.44 -7.98
CA ALA A 97 -12.02 30.69 -8.63
C ALA A 97 -11.61 29.23 -8.90
N GLN A 98 -10.38 29.00 -9.36
CA GLN A 98 -9.83 27.66 -9.57
C GLN A 98 -9.72 26.87 -8.26
N PHE A 99 -9.21 27.48 -7.19
CA PHE A 99 -9.10 26.85 -5.88
C PHE A 99 -10.47 26.49 -5.29
N GLU A 100 -11.46 27.38 -5.42
CA GLU A 100 -12.82 27.12 -4.94
C GLU A 100 -13.47 25.97 -5.71
N ALA A 101 -13.33 25.94 -7.05
CA ALA A 101 -13.82 24.83 -7.87
C ALA A 101 -13.14 23.50 -7.50
N PHE A 102 -11.83 23.50 -7.26
CA PHE A 102 -11.09 22.32 -6.81
C PHE A 102 -11.53 21.87 -5.42
N ARG A 103 -11.70 22.80 -4.48
CA ARG A 103 -12.17 22.53 -3.11
C ARG A 103 -13.53 21.85 -3.13
N GLN A 104 -14.48 22.33 -3.93
CA GLN A 104 -15.80 21.69 -4.04
C GLN A 104 -15.71 20.25 -4.56
N LYS A 105 -14.82 19.98 -5.52
CA LYS A 105 -14.57 18.61 -6.00
C LYS A 105 -13.96 17.74 -4.90
N GLN A 106 -12.99 18.26 -4.16
CA GLN A 106 -12.37 17.56 -3.03
C GLN A 106 -13.37 17.25 -1.92
N GLU A 107 -14.22 18.20 -1.54
CA GLU A 107 -15.25 17.98 -0.51
C GLU A 107 -16.25 16.89 -0.91
N LYS A 108 -16.69 16.88 -2.18
CA LYS A 108 -17.54 15.81 -2.71
C LYS A 108 -16.82 14.45 -2.68
N GLY A 109 -15.58 14.40 -3.15
CA GLY A 109 -14.77 13.17 -3.11
C GLY A 109 -14.50 12.66 -1.69
N TYR A 110 -14.29 13.58 -0.75
CA TYR A 110 -14.06 13.26 0.66
C TYR A 110 -15.30 12.65 1.32
N LYS A 111 -16.50 13.16 1.04
CA LYS A 111 -17.77 12.56 1.52
C LYS A 111 -17.92 11.12 1.06
N VAL A 112 -17.71 10.86 -0.23
CA VAL A 112 -17.75 9.51 -0.79
C VAL A 112 -16.70 8.62 -0.10
N LYS A 113 -15.46 9.09 0.06
CA LYS A 113 -14.42 8.35 0.77
C LYS A 113 -14.86 7.94 2.19
N LEU A 114 -15.49 8.82 2.94
CA LEU A 114 -16.00 8.52 4.29
C LEU A 114 -17.07 7.42 4.26
N GLU A 115 -17.99 7.47 3.29
CA GLU A 115 -19.01 6.44 3.11
C GLU A 115 -18.39 5.07 2.81
N TYR A 116 -17.38 5.02 1.93
CA TYR A 116 -16.65 3.79 1.61
C TYR A 116 -15.88 3.23 2.81
N ILE A 117 -15.25 4.10 3.62
CA ILE A 117 -14.57 3.68 4.85
C ILE A 117 -15.59 3.03 5.80
N GLN A 118 -16.73 3.68 6.04
CA GLN A 118 -17.78 3.12 6.90
C GLN A 118 -18.35 1.81 6.34
N HIS A 119 -18.56 1.71 5.03
CA HIS A 119 -19.01 0.49 4.38
C HIS A 119 -17.98 -0.64 4.55
N GLY A 120 -16.69 -0.35 4.37
CA GLY A 120 -15.60 -1.30 4.59
C GLY A 120 -15.53 -1.80 6.03
N HIS A 121 -15.71 -0.91 7.03
CA HIS A 121 -15.81 -1.30 8.43
C HIS A 121 -17.00 -2.24 8.67
N ARG A 122 -18.21 -1.88 8.23
CA ARG A 122 -19.40 -2.74 8.38
C ARG A 122 -19.20 -4.12 7.74
N ALA A 123 -18.74 -4.17 6.50
CA ALA A 123 -18.52 -5.43 5.79
C ALA A 123 -17.45 -6.31 6.46
N ARG A 124 -16.40 -5.69 7.02
CA ARG A 124 -15.38 -6.40 7.81
C ARG A 124 -16.00 -6.98 9.08
N ASP A 125 -16.76 -6.19 9.81
CA ASP A 125 -17.34 -6.60 11.09
C ASP A 125 -18.38 -7.72 10.89
N GLU A 126 -19.23 -7.62 9.86
CA GLU A 126 -20.17 -8.68 9.46
C GLU A 126 -19.44 -9.99 9.12
N LYS A 127 -18.38 -9.93 8.31
CA LYS A 127 -17.58 -11.11 7.97
C LYS A 127 -16.87 -11.69 9.18
N MET A 128 -16.39 -10.85 10.10
CA MET A 128 -15.74 -11.29 11.33
C MET A 128 -16.74 -12.04 12.22
N SER A 129 -17.95 -11.50 12.41
CA SER A 129 -19.01 -12.19 13.15
C SER A 129 -19.35 -13.55 12.54
N ARG A 130 -19.58 -13.61 11.22
CA ARG A 130 -19.86 -14.88 10.52
C ARG A 130 -18.71 -15.88 10.63
N LEU A 131 -17.47 -15.41 10.57
CA LEU A 131 -16.29 -16.28 10.74
C LEU A 131 -16.27 -16.88 12.15
N THR A 132 -16.59 -16.11 13.19
CA THR A 132 -16.65 -16.64 14.56
C THR A 132 -17.75 -17.70 14.72
N GLU A 133 -18.92 -17.51 14.11
CA GLU A 133 -20.01 -18.51 14.12
C GLU A 133 -19.61 -19.80 13.39
N LEU A 134 -19.11 -19.69 12.16
CA LEU A 134 -18.66 -20.84 11.38
C LEU A 134 -17.51 -21.58 12.04
N THR A 135 -16.63 -20.87 12.76
CA THR A 135 -15.53 -21.50 13.50
C THR A 135 -16.08 -22.34 14.64
N LYS A 136 -17.04 -21.82 15.42
CA LYS A 136 -17.72 -22.59 16.47
C LYS A 136 -18.45 -23.81 15.92
N GLU A 137 -19.18 -23.64 14.82
CA GLU A 137 -19.90 -24.74 14.16
C GLU A 137 -18.93 -25.81 13.65
N LYS A 138 -17.83 -25.40 13.00
CA LYS A 138 -16.78 -26.30 12.54
C LYS A 138 -16.17 -27.09 13.71
N ASP A 139 -15.84 -26.42 14.80
CA ASP A 139 -15.20 -27.07 15.95
C ASP A 139 -16.15 -28.09 16.60
N HIS A 140 -17.44 -27.75 16.73
CA HIS A 140 -18.47 -28.69 17.19
C HIS A 140 -18.65 -29.90 16.26
N LEU A 141 -18.69 -29.68 14.94
CA LEU A 141 -18.79 -30.77 13.96
C LEU A 141 -17.54 -31.66 13.95
N VAL A 142 -16.36 -31.08 14.17
CA VAL A 142 -15.10 -31.85 14.31
C VAL A 142 -15.16 -32.73 15.55
N GLU A 143 -15.66 -32.21 16.67
CA GLU A 143 -15.85 -33.00 17.89
C GLU A 143 -16.80 -34.18 17.65
N ILE A 144 -17.98 -33.93 17.06
CA ILE A 144 -18.93 -35.00 16.70
C ILE A 144 -18.31 -36.02 15.74
N LYS A 145 -17.58 -35.56 14.72
CA LYS A 145 -16.92 -36.47 13.78
C LYS A 145 -15.94 -37.38 14.51
N ASN A 146 -15.11 -36.83 15.40
CA ASN A 146 -14.11 -37.59 16.13
C ASN A 146 -14.76 -38.63 17.06
N THR A 147 -15.86 -38.27 17.75
CA THR A 147 -16.58 -39.22 18.61
C THR A 147 -17.25 -40.34 17.79
N LEU A 148 -17.91 -40.01 16.69
CA LEU A 148 -18.51 -41.01 15.79
C LEU A 148 -17.45 -41.91 15.14
N GLN A 149 -16.30 -41.36 14.80
CA GLN A 149 -15.20 -42.12 14.23
C GLN A 149 -14.62 -43.12 15.25
N ALA A 150 -14.44 -42.72 16.51
CA ALA A 150 -14.01 -43.62 17.57
C ALA A 150 -15.01 -44.78 17.78
N ILE A 151 -16.32 -44.47 17.83
CA ILE A 151 -17.37 -45.49 17.97
C ILE A 151 -17.35 -46.45 16.77
N LYS A 152 -17.19 -45.92 15.55
CA LYS A 152 -17.10 -46.74 14.34
C LYS A 152 -15.90 -47.67 14.39
N GLU A 153 -14.72 -47.17 14.75
CA GLU A 153 -13.50 -47.97 14.85
C GLU A 153 -13.65 -49.07 15.91
N GLU A 154 -14.27 -48.78 17.05
CA GLU A 154 -14.59 -49.77 18.09
C GLU A 154 -15.57 -50.85 17.60
N ALA A 155 -16.62 -50.45 16.85
CA ALA A 155 -17.61 -51.39 16.30
C ALA A 155 -17.04 -52.28 15.17
N GLU A 156 -16.07 -51.79 14.40
CA GLU A 156 -15.43 -52.57 13.32
C GLU A 156 -14.51 -53.69 13.85
N ILE A 157 -13.97 -53.57 15.07
CA ILE A 157 -13.08 -54.58 15.67
C ILE A 157 -13.75 -55.97 15.78
N PRO A 158 -14.90 -56.13 16.47
CA PRO A 158 -15.55 -57.43 16.61
C PRO A 158 -16.08 -57.95 15.27
N GLU A 159 -16.49 -57.07 14.36
CA GLU A 159 -16.90 -57.46 13.00
C GLU A 159 -15.72 -58.07 12.22
N LYS A 160 -14.54 -57.42 12.25
CA LYS A 160 -13.31 -57.93 11.61
C LYS A 160 -12.87 -59.25 12.22
N GLU A 161 -12.86 -59.36 13.55
CA GLU A 161 -12.53 -60.61 14.25
C GLU A 161 -13.52 -61.74 13.92
N GLY A 162 -14.82 -61.42 13.85
CA GLY A 162 -15.85 -62.37 13.47
C GLY A 162 -15.68 -62.85 12.04
N LYS A 163 -15.42 -61.93 11.10
CA LYS A 163 -15.17 -62.24 9.69
C LYS A 163 -13.92 -63.11 9.52
N GLU A 164 -12.82 -62.77 10.19
CA GLU A 164 -11.56 -63.52 10.12
C GLU A 164 -11.72 -64.94 10.68
N LYS A 165 -12.42 -65.10 11.81
CA LYS A 165 -12.73 -66.43 12.37
C LYS A 165 -13.57 -67.28 11.41
N HIS A 166 -14.61 -66.68 10.82
CA HIS A 166 -15.46 -67.37 9.85
C HIS A 166 -14.67 -67.76 8.59
N GLU A 167 -13.84 -66.87 8.07
CA GLU A 167 -13.01 -67.13 6.89
C GLU A 167 -11.98 -68.24 7.14
N LYS A 168 -11.30 -68.23 8.29
CA LYS A 168 -10.42 -69.31 8.72
C LYS A 168 -11.15 -70.65 8.87
N ALA A 169 -12.33 -70.65 9.48
CA ALA A 169 -13.14 -71.86 9.64
C ALA A 169 -13.60 -72.42 8.28
N TRP A 170 -14.01 -71.53 7.36
CA TRP A 170 -14.40 -71.90 6.01
C TRP A 170 -13.24 -72.50 5.21
N GLU A 171 -12.06 -71.87 5.24
CA GLU A 171 -10.88 -72.39 4.54
C GLU A 171 -10.41 -73.73 5.13
N ALA A 172 -10.53 -73.93 6.45
CA ALA A 172 -10.24 -75.23 7.07
C ALA A 172 -11.21 -76.33 6.59
N VAL A 173 -12.52 -76.05 6.57
CA VAL A 173 -13.53 -77.00 6.06
C VAL A 173 -13.29 -77.31 4.58
N LYS A 174 -12.99 -76.28 3.78
CA LYS A 174 -12.67 -76.42 2.36
C LYS A 174 -11.42 -77.26 2.13
N ALA A 175 -10.36 -77.05 2.93
CA ALA A 175 -9.14 -77.84 2.87
C ALA A 175 -9.37 -79.30 3.27
N GLU A 176 -10.15 -79.57 4.31
CA GLU A 176 -10.51 -80.94 4.70
C GLU A 176 -11.36 -81.64 3.62
N ARG A 177 -12.33 -80.93 3.04
CA ARG A 177 -13.11 -81.45 1.91
C ARG A 177 -12.22 -81.76 0.70
N GLN A 178 -11.25 -80.89 0.42
CA GLN A 178 -10.30 -81.09 -0.67
C GLN A 178 -9.40 -82.31 -0.40
N LYS A 179 -8.85 -82.45 0.80
CA LYS A 179 -8.09 -83.64 1.21
C LYS A 179 -8.90 -84.92 1.10
N ALA A 180 -10.17 -84.91 1.51
CA ALA A 180 -11.05 -86.08 1.40
C ALA A 180 -11.30 -86.47 -0.06
N LEU A 181 -11.58 -85.49 -0.93
CA LEU A 181 -11.71 -85.71 -2.37
C LEU A 181 -10.39 -86.23 -2.98
N ASP A 182 -9.25 -85.70 -2.57
CA ASP A 182 -7.94 -86.11 -3.07
C ASP A 182 -7.57 -87.52 -2.56
N ALA A 183 -7.94 -87.87 -1.32
CA ALA A 183 -7.76 -89.21 -0.76
C ALA A 183 -8.69 -90.24 -1.44
N GLU A 184 -9.94 -89.88 -1.72
CA GLU A 184 -10.87 -90.73 -2.48
C GLU A 184 -10.34 -90.96 -3.90
N LYS A 185 -9.91 -89.90 -4.60
CA LYS A 185 -9.27 -90.02 -5.91
C LYS A 185 -7.99 -90.85 -5.86
N ALA A 186 -7.16 -90.69 -4.82
CA ALA A 186 -5.95 -91.47 -4.64
C ALA A 186 -6.27 -92.95 -4.38
N ALA A 187 -7.31 -93.27 -3.61
CA ALA A 187 -7.75 -94.64 -3.36
C ALA A 187 -8.31 -95.29 -4.63
N VAL A 188 -9.12 -94.56 -5.42
CA VAL A 188 -9.61 -95.04 -6.73
C VAL A 188 -8.44 -95.26 -7.69
N ALA A 189 -7.53 -94.29 -7.82
CA ALA A 189 -6.35 -94.41 -8.67
C ALA A 189 -5.43 -95.56 -8.23
N PHE A 190 -5.28 -95.80 -6.92
CA PHE A 190 -4.55 -96.95 -6.38
C PHE A 190 -5.22 -98.26 -6.77
N GLY A 191 -6.55 -98.37 -6.62
CA GLY A 191 -7.29 -99.58 -7.01
C GLY A 191 -7.31 -99.86 -8.52
N GLU A 192 -7.21 -98.83 -9.36
CA GLU A 192 -7.05 -99.00 -10.82
C GLU A 192 -5.62 -99.46 -11.21
N LEU A 193 -4.61 -99.09 -10.43
CA LEU A 193 -3.20 -99.40 -10.68
C LEU A 193 -2.72 -100.69 -10.00
N ASP A 194 -3.36 -101.11 -8.90
CA ASP A 194 -3.08 -102.35 -8.17
C ASP A 194 -3.73 -103.56 -8.88
N THR A 195 -3.07 -104.02 -9.94
CA THR A 195 -3.50 -105.18 -10.74
C THR A 195 -3.22 -106.54 -10.09
N ASN A 196 -2.49 -106.61 -8.99
CA ASN A 196 -2.06 -107.85 -8.33
C ASN A 196 -2.56 -108.04 -6.89
N GLN A 197 -3.26 -107.06 -6.31
CA GLN A 197 -3.94 -107.11 -5.01
C GLN A 197 -3.05 -107.55 -3.84
N ASP A 198 -1.80 -107.10 -3.81
CA ASP A 198 -0.86 -107.38 -2.73
C ASP A 198 -0.78 -106.21 -1.74
N ASN A 199 -1.78 -106.08 -0.87
CA ASN A 199 -1.68 -105.21 0.31
C ASN A 199 -0.75 -105.77 1.39
#